data_AF-A0A178HZQ0-F1
#
_entry.id   AF-A0A178HZQ0-F1
#
_cell.length_a   1.000
_cell.length_b   1.000
_cell.length_c   1.000
_cell.angle_alpha   90.00
_cell.angle_beta   90.00
_cell.angle_gamma   90.00
#
_symmetry.space_group_name_H-M   'P 1'
#
loop_
_entity.id
_entity.type
_entity.pdbx_description
1 polymer ?
#
loop_
_entity_poly.entity_id
_entity_poly.type
_entity_poly.pdbx_seq_one_letter_code
_entity_poly.pdbx_strand_id
1 'polypeptide(L)' 'MAIRKLDLGKLTMLDYVIGVILALVGTAVVTAMEMATNIALPSVVASVAGAAIGIAAWFTYLLKRKADHAR' A
#
# COMPACT_ATOMS: atom_id res chain seq x y z
N MET A 1 -16.07 -5.87 17.47
CA MET A 1 -15.15 -5.52 16.37
C MET A 1 -13.88 -6.32 16.57
N ALA A 2 -13.79 -7.52 15.99
CA ALA A 2 -12.63 -8.38 16.21
C ALA A 2 -11.41 -7.68 15.59
N ILE A 3 -10.46 -7.29 16.43
CA ILE A 3 -9.13 -6.86 16.03
C ILE A 3 -8.53 -8.06 15.29
N ARG A 4 -8.71 -8.11 13.96
CA ARG A 4 -8.10 -9.11 13.10
C ARG A 4 -6.60 -8.90 13.21
N LYS A 5 -5.96 -9.64 14.13
CA LYS A 5 -4.51 -9.63 14.30
C LYS A 5 -3.88 -10.02 12.96
N LEU A 6 -3.30 -9.03 12.29
CA LEU A 6 -2.47 -9.27 11.13
C LEU A 6 -1.20 -9.92 11.66
N ASP A 7 -1.01 -11.18 11.33
CA ASP A 7 0.06 -12.00 11.87
C ASP A 7 1.27 -11.81 10.96
N LEU A 8 1.99 -10.69 11.16
CA LEU A 8 3.06 -10.23 10.27
C LEU A 8 4.21 -11.24 10.16
N GLY A 9 4.37 -12.09 11.18
CA GLY A 9 5.34 -13.18 11.20
C GLY A 9 5.01 -14.37 10.30
N LYS A 10 3.82 -14.42 9.69
CA LYS A 10 3.41 -15.49 8.75
C LYS A 10 3.33 -15.05 7.29
N LEU A 11 3.75 -13.82 6.98
CA LEU A 11 3.81 -13.36 5.59
C LEU A 11 4.89 -14.11 4.82
N THR A 12 4.57 -14.54 3.60
CA THR A 12 5.55 -15.13 2.71
C THR A 12 6.39 -14.02 2.07
N MET A 13 7.56 -14.37 1.53
CA MET A 13 8.42 -13.40 0.82
C MET A 13 7.68 -12.71 -0.33
N LEU A 14 6.74 -13.41 -0.97
CA LEU A 14 5.89 -12.90 -2.04
C LEU A 14 4.95 -11.79 -1.54
N ASP A 15 4.41 -11.90 -0.33
CA ASP A 15 3.57 -10.84 0.26
C ASP A 15 4.33 -9.53 0.43
N TYR A 16 5.59 -9.61 0.86
CA TYR A 16 6.45 -8.43 0.99
C TYR A 16 6.76 -7.81 -0.37
N VAL A 17 7.04 -8.63 -1.40
CA VAL A 17 7.24 -8.14 -2.77
C VAL A 17 6.00 -7.40 -3.28
N ILE A 18 4.80 -7.92 -3.01
CA ILE A 18 3.55 -7.24 -3.37
C ILE A 18 3.41 -5.92 -2.62
N GLY A 19 3.78 -5.87 -1.34
CA GLY A 19 3.80 -4.62 -0.56
C GLY A 19 4.69 -3.55 -1.19
N VAL A 20 5.90 -3.93 -1.63
CA VAL A 20 6.82 -3.01 -2.33
C VAL A 20 6.24 -2.53 -3.66
N ILE A 21 5.65 -3.44 -4.45
CA ILE A 21 5.00 -3.06 -5.72
C ILE A 21 3.88 -2.06 -5.47
N LEU A 22 3.03 -2.30 -4.46
CA LEU A 22 1.93 -1.38 -4.11
C LEU A 22 2.44 -0.02 -3.61
N ALA A 23 3.55 0.02 -2.88
CA ALA A 23 4.23 1.27 -2.49
C ALA A 23 4.72 2.09 -3.71
N LEU A 24 5.33 1.41 -4.68
CA LEU A 24 5.76 2.04 -5.93
C LEU A 24 4.58 2.55 -6.75
N VAL A 25 3.51 1.76 -6.85
CA VAL A 25 2.27 2.17 -7.53
C VAL A 25 1.64 3.38 -6.83
N GLY A 26 1.54 3.38 -5.50
CA GLY A 26 1.02 4.51 -4.75
C GLY A 26 1.81 5.79 -5.00
N THR A 27 3.13 5.70 -5.05
CA THR A 27 4.01 6.83 -5.39
C THR A 27 3.78 7.31 -6.82
N ALA A 28 3.71 6.40 -7.78
CA ALA A 28 3.43 6.73 -9.18
C ALA A 28 2.07 7.42 -9.37
N VAL A 29 1.04 6.99 -8.60
CA VAL A 29 -0.28 7.64 -8.61
C VAL A 29 -0.20 9.08 -8.09
N VAL A 30 0.55 9.32 -7.01
CA VAL A 30 0.75 10.68 -6.49
C VAL A 30 1.49 11.55 -7.51
N THR A 31 2.56 11.04 -8.12
CA THR A 31 3.29 11.76 -9.17
C THR A 31 2.41 12.04 -10.40
N ALA A 32 1.55 11.10 -10.80
CA ALA A 32 0.60 11.32 -11.88
C ALA A 32 -0.44 12.40 -11.53
N MET A 33 -0.89 12.45 -10.27
CA MET A 33 -1.78 13.52 -9.78
C MET A 33 -1.09 14.88 -9.75
N GLU A 34 0.18 14.96 -9.35
CA GLU A 34 0.96 16.20 -9.40
C GLU A 34 1.02 16.74 -10.84
N MET A 35 1.34 15.87 -11.80
CA MET A 35 1.37 16.24 -13.22
C MET A 35 -0.02 16.63 -13.76
N ALA A 36 -1.08 15.93 -13.35
CA ALA A 36 -2.44 16.21 -13.81
C ALA A 36 -3.03 17.50 -13.23
N THR A 37 -2.68 17.83 -11.98
CA THR A 37 -3.19 19.03 -11.29
C THR A 37 -2.30 20.25 -11.47
N ASN A 38 -1.08 20.07 -12.00
CA ASN A 38 -0.06 21.11 -12.13
C ASN A 38 0.31 21.76 -10.77
N ILE A 39 0.13 20.99 -9.69
CA ILE A 39 0.48 21.37 -8.32
C ILE A 39 1.77 20.65 -7.97
N ALA A 40 2.82 21.42 -7.65
CA ALA A 40 4.05 20.86 -7.10
C ALA A 40 3.86 20.64 -5.59
N LEU A 41 3.71 19.38 -5.15
CA LEU A 41 3.83 19.11 -3.73
C LEU A 41 5.32 19.07 -3.34
N PRO A 42 5.64 19.45 -2.10
CA PRO A 42 6.97 19.20 -1.55
C PRO A 42 7.30 17.71 -1.64
N SER A 43 8.51 17.38 -2.10
CA SER A 43 8.96 15.99 -2.35
C SER A 43 8.75 15.04 -1.18
N VAL A 44 8.91 15.55 0.05
CA VAL A 44 8.65 14.79 1.28
C VAL A 44 7.16 14.44 1.42
N VAL A 45 6.26 15.38 1.13
CA VAL A 45 4.81 15.17 1.24
C VAL A 45 4.33 14.19 0.17
N ALA A 46 4.81 14.33 -1.07
CA ALA A 46 4.49 13.41 -2.15
C ALA A 46 4.96 11.98 -1.84
N SER A 47 6.17 11.83 -1.31
CA SER A 47 6.74 10.52 -0.94
C SER A 47 5.98 9.87 0.21
N VAL A 48 5.63 10.64 1.25
CA VAL A 48 4.85 10.14 2.39
C VAL A 48 3.44 9.76 1.95
N ALA A 49 2.80 10.56 1.11
CA ALA A 49 1.48 10.26 0.57
C ALA A 49 1.51 8.98 -0.28
N GLY A 50 2.49 8.84 -1.17
CA GLY A 50 2.66 7.65 -2.01
C GLY A 50 2.88 6.39 -1.19
N ALA A 51 3.77 6.45 -0.20
CA ALA A 51 4.04 5.35 0.72
C ALA A 51 2.81 4.99 1.56
N ALA A 52 2.08 5.97 2.09
CA ALA A 52 0.87 5.74 2.88
C ALA A 52 -0.23 5.04 2.06
N ILE A 53 -0.46 5.49 0.82
CA ILE A 53 -1.42 4.87 -0.11
C ILE A 53 -1.02 3.43 -0.39
N GLY A 54 0.24 3.17 -0.72
CA GLY A 54 0.72 1.83 -1.03
C GLY A 54 0.67 0.87 0.17
N ILE A 55 1.02 1.34 1.36
CA ILE A 55 0.90 0.56 2.60
C ILE A 55 -0.58 0.26 2.89
N ALA A 56 -1.49 1.23 2.75
CA ALA A 56 -2.92 1.00 2.94
C ALA A 56 -3.49 -0.02 1.94
N ALA A 57 -3.07 0.05 0.69
CA ALA A 57 -3.43 -0.93 -0.35
C ALA A 57 -2.90 -2.33 0.01
N TRP A 58 -1.68 -2.42 0.52
CA TRP A 58 -1.08 -3.68 0.94
C TRP A 58 -1.81 -4.31 2.14
N PHE A 59 -2.15 -3.53 3.15
CA PHE A 59 -2.97 -4.02 4.27
C PHE A 59 -4.33 -4.55 3.79
N THR A 60 -4.96 -3.84 2.84
CA THR A 60 -6.23 -4.28 2.23
C THR A 60 -6.07 -5.59 1.48
N TYR A 61 -4.98 -5.74 0.72
CA TYR A 61 -4.62 -6.99 0.04
C TYR A 61 -4.46 -8.15 1.02
N LEU A 62 -3.70 -7.96 2.12
CA LEU A 62 -3.46 -9.00 3.12
C LEU A 62 -4.75 -9.43 3.84
N LEU A 63 -5.63 -8.48 4.14
CA LEU A 63 -6.94 -8.77 4.74
C LEU A 63 -7.83 -9.59 3.82
N LYS A 64 -7.81 -9.31 2.51
CA LYS A 64 -8.57 -10.06 1.51
C LYS A 64 -8.01 -11.46 1.31
N ARG A 65 -6.69 -11.61 1.21
CA ARG A 65 -6.03 -12.91 1.08
C ARG A 65 -6.33 -13.84 2.26
N LYS A 66 -6.33 -13.33 3.50
CA LYS A 66 -6.74 -14.12 4.67
C LYS A 66 -8.20 -14.55 4.63
N ALA A 67 -9.10 -13.74 4.06
CA ALA A 67 -10.50 -14.11 3.91
C ALA A 67 -10.69 -15.21 2.87
N ASP A 68 -9.92 -15.18 1.78
CA ASP A 68 -10.00 -16.17 0.71
C ASP A 68 -9.40 -17.53 1.10
N HIS A 69 -8.35 -17.57 1.94
CA HIS A 69 -7.79 -18.83 2.49
C HIS A 69 -8.63 -19.44 3.63
N ALA A 70 -9.69 -18.77 4.09
CA ALA A 70 -10.58 -19.27 5.14
C ALA A 70 -11.87 -19.93 4.58
N ARG A 71 -12.02 -19.99 3.26
CA ARG A 71 -13.04 -20.77 2.53
C ARG A 71 -12.43 -22.04 1.97
#